data_AF-A0ABD4B8V2-F1
#
_entry.id   AF-A0ABD4B8V2-F1
#
_cell.length_a   1.000
_cell.length_b   1.000
_cell.length_c   1.000
_cell.angle_alpha   90.00
_cell.angle_beta   90.00
_cell.angle_gamma   90.00
#
_symmetry.space_group_name_H-M   'P 1'
#
loop_
_entity.id
_entity.type
_entity.pdbx_description
1 polymer ?
#
loop_
_entity_poly.entity_id
_entity_poly.type
_entity_poly.pdbx_seq_one_letter_code
_entity_poly.pdbx_strand_id
1 'polypeptide(L)'
;MNDLNPNSVLRQLFGDNRAEWPSTNFKQLFVTPTYLGKLEVMRPCFLVGGRGTGKTTALQSLRYDSMLERIEDDGQTFADQEYLGVLVRMNKNRVRAFIGSGLSEEIWSKFFAHYFNLLACSELANLASWLELRSPSKISAESLSIISTELGLADCETLDELKNSIKRAISTLQLQVNNPAKDMGITLSMAESPLRTFAEILRTEGLLGERVVFCCIDEYENLLNYQQAILNTYIKHAEPPLSYKVGVRKNGLRNRQTLDGQDVLRVPDDCLEIEIADEGFDFFAKAVAELRLKHAKSVGVNVSANLREFLEELSLSEEAIVLGADRIASHALAELTDHKTLDFFKQKSPGELYFLKYWQESEGGSLQDLATEWFNNETEWKTRLGNHGYASLFWLSKGRKGARIRKYYCGERTMLSLAAGNIRYFLELIDTAIGYQLDDQPANGTSLKISAKSQTLAAREVGKRRLNQLEGLADHGVQLKRIVLAIGKVFFELARSPSGKTPEVTSFVLSGSQAESSRIHSLLQEGVGHLAFESDPRTKSTSSVELRDDEYRLHRIFSAFFEISHRKKRRMTIEASTLLSVLEDRPARAISSLLDDRPQTREEELPEQLALFSAFYEEGEPK
;
A
#
# COMPACT_ATOMS: atom_id res chain seq x y z
N MET A 1 18.33 -24.60 26.40
CA MET A 1 17.65 -23.33 26.12
C MET A 1 18.66 -22.48 25.37
N ASN A 2 18.50 -22.34 24.06
CA ASN A 2 19.36 -21.41 23.30
C ASN A 2 19.03 -20.00 23.77
N ASP A 3 20.04 -19.22 24.14
CA ASP A 3 19.89 -17.80 24.43
C ASP A 3 19.30 -17.10 23.21
N LEU A 4 17.98 -16.88 23.22
CA LEU A 4 17.28 -16.11 22.20
C LEU A 4 17.82 -14.69 22.27
N ASN A 5 18.60 -14.29 21.27
CA ASN A 5 19.05 -12.91 21.15
C ASN A 5 17.81 -12.00 21.02
N PRO A 6 17.49 -11.16 22.02
CA PRO A 6 16.26 -10.36 22.00
C PRO A 6 16.16 -9.45 20.76
N ASN A 7 17.30 -9.03 20.23
CA ASN A 7 17.41 -8.19 19.04
C ASN A 7 17.00 -8.95 17.77
N SER A 8 17.37 -10.23 17.64
CA SER A 8 16.98 -11.03 16.48
C SER A 8 15.49 -11.36 16.50
N VAL A 9 14.90 -11.53 17.70
CA VAL A 9 13.47 -11.80 17.85
C VAL A 9 12.62 -10.64 17.32
N LEU A 10 12.89 -9.41 17.73
CA LEU A 10 12.13 -8.24 17.25
C LEU A 10 12.24 -8.05 15.74
N ARG A 11 13.46 -8.14 15.20
CA ARG A 11 13.72 -8.04 13.76
C ARG A 11 13.04 -9.17 12.98
N GLN A 12 12.94 -10.37 13.53
CA GLN A 12 12.19 -11.46 12.92
C GLN A 12 10.68 -11.18 12.90
N LEU A 13 10.11 -10.74 14.02
CA LEU A 13 8.66 -10.51 14.15
C LEU A 13 8.15 -9.36 13.26
N PHE A 14 8.95 -8.31 13.07
CA PHE A 14 8.60 -7.17 12.23
C PHE A 14 9.16 -7.26 10.79
N GLY A 15 10.17 -8.11 10.55
CA GLY A 15 10.77 -8.32 9.24
C GLY A 15 10.04 -9.33 8.35
N ASP A 16 9.37 -10.32 8.94
CA ASP A 16 8.63 -11.34 8.19
C ASP A 16 7.28 -10.80 7.65
N ASN A 17 7.35 -10.16 6.48
CA ASN A 17 6.26 -9.38 5.90
C ASN A 17 5.66 -9.98 4.62
N ARG A 18 5.99 -11.24 4.29
CA ARG A 18 5.48 -11.92 3.09
C ARG A 18 4.46 -12.99 3.47
N ALA A 19 3.20 -12.72 3.16
CA ALA A 19 2.09 -13.68 3.30
C ALA A 19 2.30 -15.01 2.55
N GLU A 20 3.19 -15.02 1.55
CA GLU A 20 3.48 -16.17 0.68
C GLU A 20 4.38 -17.23 1.36
N TRP A 21 4.99 -16.87 2.50
CA TRP A 21 5.83 -17.75 3.27
C TRP A 21 5.00 -18.20 4.48
N PRO A 22 4.86 -19.51 4.72
CA PRO A 22 4.20 -19.99 5.93
C PRO A 22 5.05 -19.51 7.11
N SER A 23 4.59 -18.47 7.80
CA SER A 23 5.19 -18.16 9.09
C SER A 23 4.80 -19.30 10.02
N THR A 24 5.77 -19.92 10.67
CA THR A 24 5.54 -20.88 11.76
C THR A 24 4.65 -20.32 12.86
N ASN A 25 4.46 -18.99 12.87
CA ASN A 25 3.67 -18.21 13.81
C ASN A 25 2.44 -17.55 13.18
N PHE A 26 1.97 -17.95 11.99
CA PHE A 26 0.80 -17.33 11.33
C PHE A 26 -0.37 -17.23 12.31
N LYS A 27 -0.66 -18.34 12.99
CA LYS A 27 -1.62 -18.45 14.08
C LYS A 27 -1.44 -17.41 15.19
N GLN A 28 -0.21 -17.26 15.69
CA GLN A 28 0.10 -16.41 16.85
C GLN A 28 0.16 -14.91 16.53
N LEU A 29 0.27 -14.55 15.26
CA LEU A 29 0.48 -13.17 14.79
C LEU A 29 -0.64 -12.66 13.87
N PHE A 30 -1.70 -13.46 13.67
CA PHE A 30 -2.87 -13.06 12.92
C PHE A 30 -3.71 -12.08 13.75
N VAL A 31 -4.08 -10.97 13.12
CA VAL A 31 -5.07 -10.04 13.66
C VAL A 31 -6.20 -10.00 12.65
N THR A 32 -7.43 -10.20 13.12
CA THR A 32 -8.62 -10.13 12.27
C THR A 32 -8.78 -8.70 11.72
N PRO A 33 -8.76 -8.52 10.38
CA PRO A 33 -9.08 -7.23 9.79
C PRO A 33 -10.55 -6.86 10.08
N THR A 34 -10.80 -5.59 10.32
CA THR A 34 -12.15 -5.00 10.54
C THR A 34 -13.16 -5.34 9.45
N TYR A 35 -12.71 -5.51 8.22
CA TYR A 35 -13.53 -5.86 7.06
C TYR A 35 -13.75 -7.36 6.86
N LEU A 36 -13.15 -8.23 7.68
CA LEU A 36 -13.20 -9.68 7.45
C LEU A 36 -14.65 -10.19 7.43
N GLY A 37 -15.51 -9.71 8.33
CA GLY A 37 -16.92 -10.08 8.33
C GLY A 37 -17.66 -9.72 7.04
N LYS A 38 -17.28 -8.63 6.37
CA LYS A 38 -17.83 -8.28 5.03
C LYS A 38 -17.33 -9.22 3.94
N LEU A 39 -16.14 -9.79 4.13
CA LEU A 39 -15.54 -10.74 3.19
C LEU A 39 -16.10 -12.16 3.38
N GLU A 40 -16.52 -12.51 4.60
CA GLU A 40 -17.06 -13.83 4.98
C GLU A 40 -18.52 -14.06 4.55
N VAL A 41 -19.26 -13.02 4.16
CA VAL A 41 -20.64 -13.18 3.66
C VAL A 41 -20.70 -14.04 2.40
N MET A 42 -21.80 -14.73 2.12
CA MET A 42 -21.92 -15.58 0.92
C MET A 42 -21.75 -14.81 -0.40
N ARG A 43 -22.19 -13.54 -0.47
CA ARG A 43 -22.17 -12.74 -1.71
C ARG A 43 -20.74 -12.62 -2.28
N PRO A 44 -20.53 -12.69 -3.61
CA PRO A 44 -19.21 -12.46 -4.19
C PRO A 44 -18.64 -11.10 -3.82
N CYS A 45 -17.32 -11.02 -3.63
CA CYS A 45 -16.67 -9.79 -3.15
C CYS A 45 -15.34 -9.52 -3.88
N PHE A 46 -15.08 -8.26 -4.21
CA PHE A 46 -13.76 -7.74 -4.56
C PHE A 46 -13.14 -7.06 -3.35
N LEU A 47 -12.02 -7.59 -2.88
CA LEU A 47 -11.16 -6.97 -1.88
C LEU A 47 -10.11 -6.13 -2.60
N VAL A 48 -10.28 -4.80 -2.59
CA VAL A 48 -9.47 -3.84 -3.33
C VAL A 48 -8.45 -3.18 -2.41
N GLY A 49 -7.21 -3.04 -2.89
CA GLY A 49 -6.19 -2.26 -2.19
C GLY A 49 -4.82 -2.32 -2.84
N GLY A 50 -3.91 -1.43 -2.44
CA GLY A 50 -2.54 -1.38 -2.98
C GLY A 50 -1.67 -2.61 -2.67
N ARG A 51 -0.46 -2.65 -3.22
CA ARG A 51 0.48 -3.75 -2.93
C ARG A 51 0.93 -3.74 -1.46
N GLY A 52 0.64 -4.79 -0.71
CA GLY A 52 1.05 -4.91 0.70
C GLY A 52 0.02 -4.47 1.73
N THR A 53 -1.22 -4.23 1.31
CA THR A 53 -2.36 -3.93 2.21
C THR A 53 -2.94 -5.15 2.95
N GLY A 54 -2.42 -6.36 2.71
CA GLY A 54 -2.87 -7.58 3.40
C GLY A 54 -3.91 -8.43 2.66
N LYS A 55 -4.25 -8.12 1.38
CA LYS A 55 -5.21 -8.90 0.57
C LYS A 55 -4.96 -10.40 0.57
N THR A 56 -3.75 -10.82 0.21
CA THR A 56 -3.35 -12.23 0.21
C THR A 56 -3.51 -12.88 1.57
N THR A 57 -3.14 -12.18 2.65
CA THR A 57 -3.34 -12.67 4.03
C THR A 57 -4.81 -12.83 4.38
N ALA A 58 -5.66 -11.88 3.99
CA ALA A 58 -7.10 -11.96 4.21
C ALA A 58 -7.73 -13.12 3.43
N LEU A 59 -7.42 -13.29 2.15
CA LEU A 59 -7.91 -14.43 1.35
C LEU A 59 -7.37 -15.77 1.85
N GLN A 60 -6.08 -15.84 2.23
CA GLN A 60 -5.48 -17.02 2.85
C GLN A 60 -6.21 -17.40 4.14
N SER A 61 -6.64 -16.41 4.93
CA SER A 61 -7.42 -16.66 6.15
C SER A 61 -8.80 -17.27 5.88
N LEU A 62 -9.33 -17.18 4.65
CA LEU A 62 -10.59 -17.84 4.28
C LEU A 62 -10.38 -19.31 3.90
N ARG A 63 -9.15 -19.75 3.65
CA ARG A 63 -8.86 -21.14 3.25
C ARG A 63 -9.34 -22.10 4.33
N TYR A 64 -9.91 -23.24 3.94
CA TYR A 64 -10.58 -24.19 4.84
C TYR A 64 -9.77 -24.53 6.12
N ASP A 65 -8.46 -24.73 6.00
CA ASP A 65 -7.56 -25.07 7.10
C ASP A 65 -7.18 -23.84 7.95
N SER A 66 -6.87 -22.71 7.31
CA SER A 66 -6.52 -21.46 7.99
C SER A 66 -7.71 -20.85 8.73
N MET A 67 -8.93 -21.06 8.22
CA MET A 67 -10.17 -20.69 8.89
C MET A 67 -10.38 -21.57 10.13
N LEU A 68 -10.23 -22.89 10.00
CA LEU A 68 -10.35 -23.81 11.13
C LEU A 68 -9.35 -23.45 12.24
N GLU A 69 -8.08 -23.25 11.88
CA GLU A 69 -7.04 -22.84 12.83
C GLU A 69 -7.38 -21.54 13.57
N ARG A 70 -8.06 -20.59 12.90
CA ARG A 70 -8.48 -19.32 13.49
C ARG A 70 -9.61 -19.51 14.50
N ILE A 71 -10.66 -20.24 14.13
CA ILE A 71 -11.84 -20.39 15.01
C ILE A 71 -11.56 -21.30 16.21
N GLU A 72 -10.63 -22.26 16.08
CA GLU A 72 -10.18 -23.11 17.19
C GLU A 72 -9.53 -22.29 18.33
N ASP A 73 -8.89 -21.16 18.02
CA ASP A 73 -8.34 -20.26 19.04
C ASP A 73 -9.42 -19.50 19.81
N ASP A 74 -10.58 -19.30 19.20
CA ASP A 74 -11.76 -18.74 19.83
C ASP A 74 -12.62 -19.81 20.54
N GLY A 75 -12.11 -21.05 20.64
CA GLY A 75 -12.76 -22.18 21.31
C GLY A 75 -13.84 -22.86 20.48
N GLN A 76 -13.90 -22.59 19.17
CA GLN A 76 -14.83 -23.22 18.23
C GLN A 76 -14.21 -24.47 17.60
N THR A 77 -14.98 -25.19 16.80
CA THR A 77 -14.62 -26.48 16.21
C THR A 77 -14.91 -26.52 14.72
N PHE A 78 -14.54 -27.62 14.06
CA PHE A 78 -14.92 -27.87 12.68
C PHE A 78 -16.44 -27.79 12.43
N ALA A 79 -17.28 -28.09 13.41
CA ALA A 79 -18.73 -27.98 13.26
C ALA A 79 -19.19 -26.53 13.05
N ASP A 80 -18.47 -25.57 13.64
CA ASP A 80 -18.78 -24.13 13.61
C ASP A 80 -18.24 -23.44 12.34
N GLN A 81 -17.51 -24.18 11.50
CA GLN A 81 -17.00 -23.67 10.23
C GLN A 81 -18.13 -23.48 9.22
N GLU A 82 -18.55 -22.23 9.00
CA GLU A 82 -19.70 -21.89 8.14
C GLU A 82 -19.40 -21.98 6.63
N TYR A 83 -18.12 -21.85 6.25
CA TYR A 83 -17.68 -21.86 4.86
C TYR A 83 -16.31 -22.53 4.69
N LEU A 84 -16.01 -22.98 3.47
CA LEU A 84 -14.75 -23.63 3.11
C LEU A 84 -14.11 -22.89 1.93
N GLY A 85 -13.03 -22.14 2.19
CA GLY A 85 -12.31 -21.44 1.13
C GLY A 85 -11.25 -22.32 0.45
N VAL A 86 -11.11 -22.16 -0.86
CA VAL A 86 -9.96 -22.60 -1.66
C VAL A 86 -9.28 -21.38 -2.28
N LEU A 87 -7.95 -21.41 -2.45
CA LEU A 87 -7.20 -20.23 -2.91
C LEU A 87 -6.47 -20.50 -4.23
N VAL A 88 -6.84 -19.76 -5.26
CA VAL A 88 -6.19 -19.77 -6.57
C VAL A 88 -5.45 -18.45 -6.79
N ARG A 89 -4.13 -18.51 -6.96
CA ARG A 89 -3.30 -17.33 -7.23
C ARG A 89 -2.99 -17.19 -8.72
N MET A 90 -3.34 -16.04 -9.32
CA MET A 90 -3.10 -15.77 -10.74
C MET A 90 -1.65 -15.37 -11.01
N ASN A 91 -0.82 -16.33 -11.43
CA ASN A 91 0.58 -16.04 -11.76
C ASN A 91 0.71 -15.24 -13.07
N LYS A 92 1.26 -14.01 -13.01
CA LYS A 92 1.45 -13.10 -14.15
C LYS A 92 2.08 -13.77 -15.37
N ASN A 93 3.16 -14.55 -15.21
CA ASN A 93 3.88 -15.15 -16.33
C ASN A 93 3.06 -16.23 -17.04
N ARG A 94 2.22 -16.96 -16.29
CA ARG A 94 1.37 -18.01 -16.85
C ARG A 94 0.17 -17.42 -17.58
N VAL A 95 -0.57 -16.52 -16.92
CA VAL A 95 -1.81 -15.97 -17.50
C VAL A 95 -1.53 -15.06 -18.70
N ARG A 96 -0.39 -14.35 -18.71
CA ARG A 96 0.05 -13.56 -19.88
C ARG A 96 0.56 -14.39 -21.05
N ALA A 97 0.72 -15.72 -20.91
CA ALA A 97 1.09 -16.59 -22.03
C ALA A 97 -0.09 -16.95 -22.93
N PHE A 98 -1.34 -16.74 -22.49
CA PHE A 98 -2.56 -17.00 -23.28
C PHE A 98 -2.84 -15.87 -24.28
N ILE A 99 -1.83 -15.51 -25.06
CA ILE A 99 -1.90 -14.51 -26.12
C ILE A 99 -0.78 -14.77 -27.12
N GLY A 100 -1.01 -14.52 -28.40
CA GLY A 100 0.03 -14.66 -29.41
C GLY A 100 -0.52 -14.76 -30.82
N SER A 101 0.36 -14.58 -31.79
CA SER A 101 0.05 -14.78 -33.21
C SER A 101 -0.19 -16.26 -33.51
N GLY A 102 -1.30 -16.58 -34.16
CA GLY A 102 -1.59 -17.94 -34.64
C GLY A 102 -2.91 -18.54 -34.16
N LEU A 103 -3.51 -18.00 -33.10
CA LEU A 103 -4.83 -18.40 -32.61
C LEU A 103 -5.72 -17.17 -32.40
N SER A 104 -7.04 -17.34 -32.58
CA SER A 104 -8.02 -16.29 -32.29
C SER A 104 -8.20 -16.09 -30.78
N GLU A 105 -8.69 -14.91 -30.39
CA GLU A 105 -9.03 -14.62 -28.99
C GLU A 105 -10.08 -15.60 -28.43
N GLU A 106 -10.99 -16.11 -29.27
CA GLU A 106 -11.97 -17.12 -28.88
C GLU A 106 -11.31 -18.43 -28.43
N ILE A 107 -10.28 -18.89 -29.15
CA ILE A 107 -9.53 -20.10 -28.78
C ILE A 107 -8.72 -19.85 -27.51
N TRP A 108 -8.06 -18.69 -27.39
CA TRP A 108 -7.35 -18.31 -26.18
C TRP A 108 -8.28 -18.23 -24.96
N SER A 109 -9.50 -17.74 -25.15
CA SER A 109 -10.53 -17.68 -24.12
C SER A 109 -10.92 -19.08 -23.64
N LYS A 110 -11.12 -20.03 -24.55
CA LYS A 110 -11.41 -21.44 -24.22
C LYS A 110 -10.24 -22.09 -23.48
N PHE A 111 -9.00 -21.89 -23.93
CA PHE A 111 -7.81 -22.40 -23.23
C PHE A 111 -7.67 -21.81 -21.83
N PHE A 112 -7.88 -20.50 -21.67
CA PHE A 112 -7.78 -19.85 -20.36
C PHE A 112 -8.89 -20.30 -19.41
N ALA A 113 -10.14 -20.39 -19.89
CA ALA A 113 -11.27 -20.88 -19.09
C ALA A 113 -10.98 -22.31 -18.57
N HIS A 114 -10.53 -23.20 -19.46
CA HIS A 114 -10.13 -24.55 -19.08
C HIS A 114 -8.94 -24.56 -18.11
N TYR A 115 -7.94 -23.70 -18.31
CA TYR A 115 -6.81 -23.56 -17.39
C TYR A 115 -7.24 -23.16 -15.98
N PHE A 116 -8.10 -22.14 -15.87
CA PHE A 116 -8.64 -21.73 -14.58
C PHE A 116 -9.47 -22.86 -13.95
N ASN A 117 -10.25 -23.58 -14.76
CA ASN A 117 -11.04 -24.71 -14.29
C ASN A 117 -10.18 -25.79 -13.63
N LEU A 118 -9.07 -26.17 -14.29
CA LEU A 118 -8.10 -27.12 -13.76
C LEU A 118 -7.45 -26.62 -12.47
N LEU A 119 -7.08 -25.34 -12.39
CA LEU A 119 -6.48 -24.76 -11.18
C LEU A 119 -7.42 -24.82 -9.98
N ALA A 120 -8.66 -24.36 -10.15
CA ALA A 120 -9.64 -24.36 -9.06
C ALA A 120 -10.04 -25.79 -8.66
N CYS A 121 -10.24 -26.69 -9.63
CA CYS A 121 -10.54 -28.10 -9.33
C CYS A 121 -9.37 -28.82 -8.63
N SER A 122 -8.12 -28.42 -8.91
CA SER A 122 -6.96 -28.91 -8.14
C SER A 122 -7.07 -28.53 -6.66
N GLU A 123 -7.50 -27.31 -6.35
CA GLU A 123 -7.68 -26.88 -4.96
C GLU A 123 -8.93 -27.50 -4.32
N LEU A 124 -10.01 -27.70 -5.07
CA LEU A 124 -11.18 -28.46 -4.61
C LEU A 124 -10.84 -29.93 -4.30
N ALA A 125 -9.96 -30.55 -5.09
CA ALA A 125 -9.48 -31.91 -4.79
C ALA A 125 -8.63 -31.95 -3.50
N ASN A 126 -7.88 -30.89 -3.19
CA ASN A 126 -7.19 -30.77 -1.90
C ASN A 126 -8.17 -30.62 -0.74
N LEU A 127 -9.19 -29.77 -0.90
CA LEU A 127 -10.28 -29.63 0.06
C LEU A 127 -11.00 -30.97 0.29
N ALA A 128 -11.35 -31.69 -0.78
CA ALA A 128 -11.98 -32.99 -0.70
C ALA A 128 -11.18 -33.97 0.15
N SER A 129 -9.87 -34.10 -0.08
CA SER A 129 -9.04 -35.01 0.73
C SER A 129 -8.97 -34.58 2.19
N TRP A 130 -8.94 -33.26 2.44
CA TRP A 130 -8.94 -32.74 3.80
C TRP A 130 -10.25 -33.03 4.53
N LEU A 131 -11.39 -33.00 3.81
CA LEU A 131 -12.72 -33.35 4.32
C LEU A 131 -12.88 -34.85 4.56
N GLU A 132 -12.37 -35.73 3.69
CA GLU A 132 -12.43 -37.19 3.88
C GLU A 132 -11.67 -37.68 5.12
N LEU A 133 -10.73 -36.88 5.64
CA LEU A 133 -10.05 -37.16 6.91
C LEU A 133 -10.87 -36.78 8.14
N ARG A 134 -11.92 -35.96 7.97
CA ARG A 134 -12.75 -35.37 9.04
C ARG A 134 -14.22 -35.78 8.97
N SER A 135 -14.61 -36.41 7.87
CA SER A 135 -15.97 -36.91 7.62
C SER A 135 -15.92 -38.42 7.40
N PRO A 136 -16.94 -39.17 7.86
CA PRO A 136 -17.08 -40.58 7.47
C PRO A 136 -17.42 -40.75 5.99
N SER A 137 -17.93 -39.71 5.32
CA SER A 137 -18.23 -39.71 3.89
C SER A 137 -16.96 -39.65 3.03
N LYS A 138 -17.04 -40.21 1.82
CA LYS A 138 -16.01 -40.13 0.79
C LYS A 138 -16.66 -39.86 -0.56
N ILE A 139 -15.89 -39.30 -1.49
CA ILE A 139 -16.38 -39.15 -2.86
C ILE A 139 -16.43 -40.53 -3.52
N SER A 140 -17.57 -40.88 -4.12
CA SER A 140 -17.72 -42.14 -4.85
C SER A 140 -16.90 -42.14 -6.17
N ALA A 141 -16.53 -43.32 -6.65
CA ALA A 141 -15.84 -43.46 -7.94
C ALA A 141 -16.68 -42.93 -9.12
N GLU A 142 -18.01 -43.05 -9.04
CA GLU A 142 -18.95 -42.49 -10.03
C GLU A 142 -18.86 -40.95 -10.06
N SER A 143 -18.93 -40.31 -8.88
CA SER A 143 -18.75 -38.87 -8.75
C SER A 143 -17.37 -38.39 -9.24
N LEU A 144 -16.29 -39.14 -8.98
CA LEU A 144 -14.96 -38.83 -9.49
C LEU A 144 -14.87 -38.95 -11.01
N SER A 145 -15.50 -39.96 -11.61
CA SER A 145 -15.62 -40.10 -13.07
C SER A 145 -16.36 -38.91 -13.68
N ILE A 146 -17.47 -38.46 -13.09
CA ILE A 146 -18.21 -37.27 -13.53
C ILE A 146 -17.31 -36.02 -13.52
N ILE A 147 -16.60 -35.77 -12.42
CA ILE A 147 -15.68 -34.63 -12.31
C ILE A 147 -14.57 -34.72 -13.36
N SER A 148 -13.98 -35.90 -13.54
CA SER A 148 -12.91 -36.12 -14.51
C SER A 148 -13.40 -35.90 -15.96
N THR A 149 -14.62 -36.34 -16.28
CA THR A 149 -15.25 -36.16 -17.59
C THR A 149 -15.55 -34.69 -17.89
N GLU A 150 -16.12 -33.95 -16.93
CA GLU A 150 -16.36 -32.50 -17.06
C GLU A 150 -15.06 -31.72 -17.29
N LEU A 151 -13.95 -32.20 -16.73
CA LEU A 151 -12.62 -31.65 -16.95
C LEU A 151 -11.95 -32.13 -18.26
N GLY A 152 -12.59 -32.97 -19.06
CA GLY A 152 -11.98 -33.54 -20.27
C GLY A 152 -10.80 -34.47 -19.98
N LEU A 153 -10.78 -35.10 -18.80
CA LEU A 153 -9.77 -36.06 -18.36
C LEU A 153 -10.24 -37.49 -18.58
N ALA A 154 -9.31 -38.44 -18.48
CA ALA A 154 -9.67 -39.86 -18.38
C ALA A 154 -10.36 -40.15 -17.04
N ASP A 155 -11.22 -41.18 -17.04
CA ASP A 155 -11.91 -41.65 -15.84
C ASP A 155 -10.94 -41.87 -14.68
N CYS A 156 -11.32 -41.35 -13.52
CA CYS A 156 -10.56 -41.47 -12.27
C CYS A 156 -11.43 -42.21 -11.24
N GLU A 157 -10.91 -43.25 -10.63
CA GLU A 157 -11.62 -44.03 -9.60
C GLU A 157 -11.29 -43.54 -8.18
N THR A 158 -10.15 -42.85 -8.03
CA THR A 158 -9.69 -42.33 -6.74
C THR A 158 -9.37 -40.84 -6.79
N LEU A 159 -9.47 -40.19 -5.63
CA LEU A 159 -9.15 -38.76 -5.50
C LEU A 159 -7.67 -38.46 -5.80
N ASP A 160 -6.77 -39.41 -5.49
CA ASP A 160 -5.35 -39.28 -5.83
C ASP A 160 -5.10 -39.40 -7.34
N GLU A 161 -5.83 -40.26 -8.05
CA GLU A 161 -5.81 -40.31 -9.51
C GLU A 161 -6.31 -38.99 -10.10
N LEU A 162 -7.43 -38.46 -9.62
CA LEU A 162 -7.97 -37.18 -10.09
C LEU A 162 -6.95 -36.05 -9.91
N LYS A 163 -6.31 -35.94 -8.73
CA LYS A 163 -5.25 -34.94 -8.48
C LYS A 163 -4.09 -35.07 -9.44
N ASN A 164 -3.62 -36.29 -9.68
CA ASN A 164 -2.52 -36.56 -10.60
C ASN A 164 -2.90 -36.25 -12.05
N SER A 165 -4.13 -36.57 -12.46
CA SER A 165 -4.67 -36.27 -13.79
C SER A 165 -4.80 -34.76 -14.02
N ILE A 166 -5.34 -34.01 -13.06
CA ILE A 166 -5.42 -32.54 -13.12
C ILE A 166 -4.01 -31.93 -13.24
N LYS A 167 -3.06 -32.39 -12.42
CA LYS A 167 -1.67 -31.90 -12.46
C LYS A 167 -1.02 -32.12 -13.83
N ARG A 168 -1.22 -33.31 -14.42
CA ARG A 168 -0.73 -33.63 -15.77
C ARG A 168 -1.40 -32.75 -16.82
N ALA A 169 -2.72 -32.58 -16.75
CA ALA A 169 -3.47 -31.73 -17.69
C ALA A 169 -3.02 -30.27 -17.64
N ILE A 170 -2.75 -29.71 -16.44
CA ILE A 170 -2.17 -28.37 -16.28
C ILE A 170 -0.83 -28.27 -17.02
N SER A 171 0.06 -29.24 -16.84
CA SER A 171 1.36 -29.26 -17.52
C SER A 171 1.22 -29.38 -19.04
N THR A 172 0.34 -30.26 -19.52
CA THR A 172 0.07 -30.44 -20.96
C THR A 172 -0.50 -29.16 -21.58
N LEU A 173 -1.44 -28.50 -20.90
CA LEU A 173 -2.02 -27.24 -21.35
C LEU A 173 -1.00 -26.11 -21.38
N GLN A 174 -0.11 -26.02 -20.40
CA GLN A 174 0.98 -25.04 -20.41
C GLN A 174 1.93 -25.27 -21.60
N LEU A 175 2.21 -26.52 -21.95
CA LEU A 175 2.99 -26.85 -23.16
C LEU A 175 2.24 -26.47 -24.44
N GLN A 176 0.92 -26.72 -24.51
CA GLN A 176 0.06 -26.31 -25.64
C GLN A 176 0.05 -24.79 -25.82
N VAL A 177 -0.12 -24.03 -24.73
CA VAL A 177 -0.14 -22.56 -24.74
C VAL A 177 1.20 -22.01 -25.25
N ASN A 178 2.32 -22.62 -24.86
CA ASN A 178 3.64 -22.22 -25.34
C ASN A 178 3.95 -22.69 -26.77
N ASN A 179 3.19 -23.65 -27.30
CA ASN A 179 3.38 -24.23 -28.63
C ASN A 179 2.02 -24.29 -29.38
N PRO A 180 1.40 -23.14 -29.67
CA PRO A 180 -0.01 -23.07 -30.09
C PRO A 180 -0.33 -23.82 -31.39
N ALA A 181 0.67 -24.05 -32.25
CA ALA A 181 0.52 -24.77 -33.51
C ALA A 181 0.53 -26.31 -33.36
N LYS A 182 0.97 -26.83 -32.23
CA LYS A 182 0.99 -28.28 -31.96
C LYS A 182 -0.31 -28.64 -31.27
N ASP A 183 -1.03 -29.66 -31.73
CA ASP A 183 -2.15 -30.22 -30.98
C ASP A 183 -1.65 -31.25 -29.98
N MET A 184 -1.89 -31.00 -28.69
CA MET A 184 -1.55 -31.90 -27.59
C MET A 184 -2.73 -32.80 -27.17
N GLY A 185 -3.84 -32.80 -27.91
CA GLY A 185 -5.01 -33.67 -27.67
C GLY A 185 -5.81 -33.29 -26.42
N ILE A 186 -5.88 -32.00 -26.10
CA ILE A 186 -6.56 -31.50 -24.90
C ILE A 186 -8.04 -31.30 -25.19
N THR A 187 -8.90 -31.96 -24.40
CA THR A 187 -10.33 -31.69 -24.40
C THR A 187 -10.63 -30.53 -23.44
N LEU A 188 -11.17 -29.44 -23.96
CA LEU A 188 -11.43 -28.23 -23.18
C LEU A 188 -12.78 -28.32 -22.48
N SER A 189 -12.78 -28.00 -21.18
CA SER A 189 -14.01 -27.95 -20.39
C SER A 189 -14.80 -26.67 -20.63
N MET A 190 -16.11 -26.75 -20.42
CA MET A 190 -16.99 -25.58 -20.41
C MET A 190 -16.60 -24.63 -19.27
N ALA A 191 -16.74 -23.34 -19.50
CA ALA A 191 -16.39 -22.32 -18.52
C ALA A 191 -17.23 -22.50 -17.24
N GLU A 192 -16.61 -22.48 -16.07
CA GLU A 192 -17.18 -22.66 -14.71
C GLU A 192 -17.76 -24.06 -14.40
N SER A 193 -18.34 -24.77 -15.38
CA SER A 193 -19.05 -26.04 -15.18
C SER A 193 -18.33 -27.05 -14.26
N PRO A 194 -17.02 -27.36 -14.46
CA PRO A 194 -16.36 -28.34 -13.60
C PRO A 194 -16.24 -27.93 -12.13
N LEU A 195 -16.13 -26.63 -11.83
CA LEU A 195 -16.05 -26.13 -10.46
C LEU A 195 -17.38 -26.33 -9.76
N ARG A 196 -18.46 -25.98 -10.46
CA ARG A 196 -19.82 -26.12 -10.00
C ARG A 196 -20.17 -27.59 -9.75
N THR A 197 -19.95 -28.45 -10.75
CA THR A 197 -20.16 -29.89 -10.63
C THR A 197 -19.40 -30.46 -9.43
N PHE A 198 -18.13 -30.08 -9.25
CA PHE A 198 -17.34 -30.56 -8.12
C PHE A 198 -17.91 -30.05 -6.77
N ALA A 199 -18.24 -28.77 -6.65
CA ALA A 199 -18.84 -28.23 -5.42
C ALA A 199 -20.21 -28.87 -5.10
N GLU A 200 -21.02 -29.14 -6.11
CA GLU A 200 -22.29 -29.85 -5.97
C GLU A 200 -22.10 -31.29 -5.52
N ILE A 201 -21.12 -32.01 -6.09
CA ILE A 201 -20.77 -33.38 -5.68
C ILE A 201 -20.32 -33.41 -4.22
N LEU A 202 -19.49 -32.45 -3.77
CA LEU A 202 -19.11 -32.35 -2.36
C LEU A 202 -20.33 -32.18 -1.45
N ARG A 203 -21.36 -31.46 -1.91
CA ARG A 203 -22.63 -31.33 -1.19
C ARG A 203 -23.43 -32.62 -1.18
N THR A 204 -23.63 -33.27 -2.33
CA THR A 204 -24.46 -34.48 -2.44
C THR A 204 -23.84 -35.70 -1.76
N GLU A 205 -22.50 -35.80 -1.73
CA GLU A 205 -21.76 -36.84 -1.01
C GLU A 205 -21.69 -36.57 0.52
N GLY A 206 -22.30 -35.47 0.99
CA GLY A 206 -22.36 -35.13 2.42
C GLY A 206 -21.04 -34.64 3.01
N LEU A 207 -20.07 -34.25 2.18
CA LEU A 207 -18.78 -33.68 2.63
C LEU A 207 -18.91 -32.19 2.98
N LEU A 208 -19.78 -31.46 2.30
CA LEU A 208 -19.94 -30.02 2.47
C LEU A 208 -20.99 -29.64 3.53
N GLY A 209 -22.07 -30.41 3.67
CA GLY A 209 -23.24 -30.00 4.45
C GLY A 209 -23.90 -28.74 3.88
N GLU A 210 -24.31 -27.81 4.75
CA GLU A 210 -24.89 -26.51 4.38
C GLU A 210 -23.84 -25.43 4.07
N ARG A 211 -22.55 -25.78 4.14
CA ARG A 211 -21.45 -24.81 3.98
C ARG A 211 -21.34 -24.35 2.54
N VAL A 212 -20.84 -23.13 2.36
CA VAL A 212 -20.52 -22.58 1.03
C VAL A 212 -19.03 -22.75 0.75
N VAL A 213 -18.70 -23.06 -0.50
CA VAL A 213 -17.32 -23.05 -0.99
C VAL A 213 -16.95 -21.66 -1.51
N PHE A 214 -15.91 -21.06 -0.94
CA PHE A 214 -15.36 -19.79 -1.44
C PHE A 214 -14.16 -20.06 -2.36
N CYS A 215 -14.33 -19.86 -3.65
CA CYS A 215 -13.24 -19.79 -4.60
C CYS A 215 -12.55 -18.42 -4.49
N CYS A 216 -11.47 -18.37 -3.71
CA CYS A 216 -10.67 -17.18 -3.49
C CYS A 216 -9.68 -17.01 -4.65
N ILE A 217 -9.72 -15.86 -5.34
CA ILE A 217 -8.85 -15.56 -6.48
C ILE A 217 -7.93 -14.40 -6.10
N ASP A 218 -6.63 -14.67 -5.99
CA ASP A 218 -5.63 -13.64 -5.67
C ASP A 218 -4.85 -13.16 -6.91
N GLU A 219 -4.34 -11.93 -6.84
CA GLU A 219 -3.64 -11.22 -7.92
C GLU A 219 -4.46 -11.08 -9.22
N TYR A 220 -5.76 -10.77 -9.10
CA TYR A 220 -6.68 -10.62 -10.23
C TYR A 220 -6.22 -9.58 -11.27
N GLU A 221 -5.44 -8.57 -10.84
CA GLU A 221 -4.87 -7.55 -11.74
C GLU A 221 -3.94 -8.11 -12.83
N ASN A 222 -3.41 -9.33 -12.64
CA ASN A 222 -2.51 -9.98 -13.60
C ASN A 222 -3.23 -10.45 -14.88
N LEU A 223 -4.55 -10.65 -14.80
CA LEU A 223 -5.38 -11.15 -15.90
C LEU A 223 -5.56 -10.12 -17.02
N LEU A 224 -5.54 -10.58 -18.27
CA LEU A 224 -5.89 -9.76 -19.43
C LEU A 224 -7.38 -9.37 -19.41
N ASN A 225 -7.77 -8.34 -20.18
CA ASN A 225 -9.15 -7.84 -20.14
C ASN A 225 -10.20 -8.90 -20.53
N TYR A 226 -9.91 -9.74 -21.53
CA TYR A 226 -10.80 -10.85 -21.92
C TYR A 226 -10.84 -11.95 -20.85
N GLN A 227 -9.73 -12.18 -20.13
CA GLN A 227 -9.65 -13.14 -19.02
C GLN A 227 -10.45 -12.66 -17.81
N GLN A 228 -10.40 -11.36 -17.52
CA GLN A 228 -11.28 -10.75 -16.52
C GLN A 228 -12.74 -10.90 -16.94
N ALA A 229 -13.09 -10.76 -18.23
CA ALA A 229 -14.46 -10.97 -18.70
C ALA A 229 -14.97 -12.39 -18.41
N ILE A 230 -14.13 -13.41 -18.62
CA ILE A 230 -14.43 -14.81 -18.30
C ILE A 230 -14.75 -14.98 -16.81
N LEU A 231 -13.86 -14.51 -15.93
CA LEU A 231 -14.07 -14.68 -14.49
C LEU A 231 -15.18 -13.78 -13.94
N ASN A 232 -15.41 -12.61 -14.53
CA ASN A 232 -16.57 -11.76 -14.20
C ASN A 232 -17.89 -12.50 -14.48
N THR A 233 -17.97 -13.29 -15.57
CA THR A 233 -19.13 -14.17 -15.81
C THR A 233 -19.33 -15.16 -14.66
N TYR A 234 -18.25 -15.77 -14.16
CA TYR A 234 -18.33 -16.75 -13.06
C TYR A 234 -18.83 -16.08 -11.78
N ILE A 235 -18.27 -14.91 -11.47
CA ILE A 235 -18.62 -14.11 -10.30
C ILE A 235 -20.07 -13.65 -10.37
N LYS A 236 -20.54 -13.24 -11.55
CA LYS A 236 -21.91 -12.73 -11.73
C LYS A 236 -22.97 -13.81 -11.52
N HIS A 237 -22.72 -15.02 -12.00
CA HIS A 237 -23.66 -16.14 -11.91
C HIS A 237 -23.37 -17.07 -10.72
N ALA A 238 -22.60 -16.59 -9.74
CA ALA A 238 -22.28 -17.34 -8.55
C ALA A 238 -23.53 -17.64 -7.72
N GLU A 239 -23.71 -18.90 -7.35
CA GLU A 239 -24.81 -19.35 -6.49
C GLU A 239 -24.38 -20.56 -5.65
N PRO A 240 -25.01 -20.80 -4.48
CA PRO A 240 -24.67 -21.93 -3.63
C PRO A 240 -24.72 -23.28 -4.37
N PRO A 241 -23.71 -24.15 -4.18
CA PRO A 241 -22.72 -24.10 -3.10
C PRO A 241 -21.44 -23.30 -3.39
N LEU A 242 -21.35 -22.53 -4.48
CA LEU A 242 -20.11 -21.86 -4.91
C LEU A 242 -20.22 -20.32 -4.87
N SER A 243 -19.20 -19.66 -4.33
CA SER A 243 -19.06 -18.20 -4.36
C SER A 243 -17.61 -17.77 -4.55
N TYR A 244 -17.36 -16.50 -4.86
CA TYR A 244 -16.05 -15.99 -5.24
C TYR A 244 -15.57 -14.82 -4.37
N LYS A 245 -14.29 -14.87 -3.99
CA LYS A 245 -13.61 -13.83 -3.19
C LYS A 245 -12.36 -13.37 -3.90
N VAL A 246 -12.36 -12.15 -4.43
CA VAL A 246 -11.34 -11.72 -5.40
C VAL A 246 -10.47 -10.64 -4.80
N GLY A 247 -9.17 -10.89 -4.69
CA GLY A 247 -8.16 -9.91 -4.31
C GLY A 247 -7.64 -9.19 -5.54
N VAL A 248 -7.77 -7.86 -5.58
CA VAL A 248 -7.34 -7.05 -6.72
C VAL A 248 -6.62 -5.79 -6.27
N ARG A 249 -5.62 -5.35 -7.04
CA ARG A 249 -5.02 -4.02 -6.82
C ARG A 249 -5.99 -2.90 -7.15
N LYS A 250 -5.77 -1.72 -6.54
CA LYS A 250 -6.45 -0.48 -6.98
C LYS A 250 -6.21 -0.28 -8.49
N ASN A 251 -7.27 0.02 -9.23
CA ASN A 251 -7.30 0.08 -10.71
C ASN A 251 -6.98 -1.26 -11.43
N GLY A 252 -6.91 -2.38 -10.71
CA GLY A 252 -6.62 -3.70 -11.27
C GLY A 252 -7.82 -4.39 -11.92
N LEU A 253 -9.04 -4.03 -11.51
CA LEU A 253 -10.28 -4.43 -12.19
C LEU A 253 -10.49 -3.48 -13.38
N ARG A 254 -9.88 -3.85 -14.52
CA ARG A 254 -9.82 -3.02 -15.73
C ARG A 254 -11.02 -3.23 -16.63
N ASN A 255 -11.64 -4.39 -16.53
CA ASN A 255 -12.83 -4.75 -17.28
C ASN A 255 -13.93 -5.21 -16.32
N ARG A 256 -15.12 -4.61 -16.43
CA ARG A 256 -16.34 -5.04 -15.72
C ARG A 256 -17.29 -5.84 -16.61
N GLN A 257 -17.03 -5.95 -17.90
CA GLN A 257 -17.86 -6.76 -18.80
C GLN A 257 -17.76 -8.24 -18.44
N THR A 258 -18.82 -8.98 -18.76
CA THR A 258 -18.81 -10.44 -18.79
C THR A 258 -18.38 -10.93 -20.18
N LEU A 259 -18.36 -12.24 -20.41
CA LEU A 259 -18.23 -12.83 -21.75
C LEU A 259 -19.26 -12.30 -22.75
N ASP A 260 -20.48 -12.00 -22.29
CA ASP A 260 -21.40 -11.16 -23.06
C ASP A 260 -20.96 -9.70 -22.87
N GLY A 261 -20.34 -9.13 -23.91
CA GLY A 261 -19.82 -7.76 -23.88
C GLY A 261 -20.88 -6.67 -23.67
N GLN A 262 -22.17 -7.01 -23.78
CA GLN A 262 -23.28 -6.11 -23.43
C GLN A 262 -23.65 -6.19 -21.95
N ASP A 263 -23.25 -7.27 -21.28
CA ASP A 263 -23.52 -7.49 -19.87
C ASP A 263 -22.31 -7.14 -18.99
N VAL A 264 -22.58 -6.52 -17.84
CA VAL A 264 -21.55 -5.99 -16.93
C VAL A 264 -21.80 -6.45 -15.51
N LEU A 265 -20.72 -6.69 -14.78
CA LEU A 265 -20.71 -6.98 -13.36
C LEU A 265 -20.97 -5.70 -12.56
N ARG A 266 -22.07 -5.67 -11.80
CA ARG A 266 -22.55 -4.49 -11.07
C ARG A 266 -22.30 -4.61 -9.57
N VAL A 267 -21.93 -3.48 -8.97
CA VAL A 267 -21.82 -3.30 -7.52
C VAL A 267 -22.99 -2.39 -7.08
N PRO A 268 -23.78 -2.73 -6.04
CA PRO A 268 -23.65 -3.90 -5.17
C PRO A 268 -24.43 -5.15 -5.63
N ASP A 269 -25.22 -5.06 -6.71
CA ASP A 269 -26.22 -6.07 -7.09
C ASP A 269 -25.64 -7.48 -7.28
N ASP A 270 -24.54 -7.60 -8.03
CA ASP A 270 -23.90 -8.88 -8.35
C ASP A 270 -22.77 -9.21 -7.36
N CYS A 271 -22.01 -8.19 -6.91
CA CYS A 271 -20.90 -8.35 -5.98
C CYS A 271 -20.69 -7.14 -5.06
N LEU A 272 -19.98 -7.33 -3.95
CA LEU A 272 -19.52 -6.25 -3.07
C LEU A 272 -18.11 -5.80 -3.46
N GLU A 273 -17.80 -4.55 -3.20
CA GLU A 273 -16.46 -3.99 -3.31
C GLU A 273 -16.02 -3.47 -1.94
N ILE A 274 -14.92 -4.02 -1.41
CA ILE A 274 -14.36 -3.71 -0.09
C ILE A 274 -13.02 -3.02 -0.33
N GLU A 275 -13.00 -1.70 -0.19
CA GLU A 275 -11.78 -0.89 -0.28
C GLU A 275 -11.05 -0.89 1.08
N ILE A 276 -9.93 -1.61 1.18
CA ILE A 276 -9.19 -1.76 2.46
C ILE A 276 -8.84 -0.40 3.08
N ALA A 277 -8.60 0.62 2.25
CA ALA A 277 -8.27 1.97 2.72
C ALA A 277 -9.39 2.61 3.58
N ASP A 278 -10.64 2.21 3.36
CA ASP A 278 -11.82 2.78 4.04
C ASP A 278 -12.19 2.03 5.33
N GLU A 279 -11.51 0.92 5.62
CA GLU A 279 -11.92 -0.03 6.66
C GLU A 279 -11.17 0.17 7.99
N GLY A 280 -10.68 1.38 8.31
CA GLY A 280 -10.08 1.65 9.63
C GLY A 280 -8.69 1.04 9.83
N PHE A 281 -7.78 1.35 8.91
CA PHE A 281 -6.38 0.89 8.93
C PHE A 281 -5.64 1.12 10.25
N ASP A 282 -5.82 2.29 10.88
CA ASP A 282 -5.04 2.69 12.04
C ASP A 282 -5.21 1.73 13.23
N PHE A 283 -6.46 1.33 13.51
CA PHE A 283 -6.77 0.36 14.57
C PHE A 283 -6.17 -1.02 14.27
N PHE A 284 -6.33 -1.48 13.04
CA PHE A 284 -5.78 -2.76 12.59
C PHE A 284 -4.26 -2.78 12.68
N ALA A 285 -3.57 -1.78 12.11
CA ALA A 285 -2.12 -1.71 12.09
C ALA A 285 -1.53 -1.62 13.51
N LYS A 286 -2.17 -0.85 14.39
CA LYS A 286 -1.81 -0.79 15.81
C LYS A 286 -1.91 -2.17 16.46
N ALA A 287 -3.04 -2.86 16.30
CA ALA A 287 -3.24 -4.19 16.87
C ALA A 287 -2.20 -5.21 16.36
N VAL A 288 -1.85 -5.15 15.07
CA VAL A 288 -0.81 -5.99 14.45
C VAL A 288 0.57 -5.76 15.06
N ALA A 289 0.94 -4.50 15.33
CA ALA A 289 2.22 -4.17 15.97
C ALA A 289 2.23 -4.51 17.47
N GLU A 290 1.15 -4.21 18.20
CA GLU A 290 1.05 -4.51 19.63
C GLU A 290 1.01 -6.03 19.89
N LEU A 291 0.39 -6.84 19.02
CA LEU A 291 0.44 -8.30 19.12
C LEU A 291 1.88 -8.81 19.00
N ARG A 292 2.67 -8.27 18.06
CA ARG A 292 4.10 -8.59 17.91
C ARG A 292 4.91 -8.17 19.13
N LEU A 293 4.66 -6.98 19.69
CA LEU A 293 5.34 -6.51 20.90
C LEU A 293 4.97 -7.36 22.13
N LYS A 294 3.69 -7.75 22.28
CA LYS A 294 3.23 -8.68 23.32
C LYS A 294 3.91 -10.04 23.21
N HIS A 295 4.00 -10.58 21.99
CA HIS A 295 4.71 -11.82 21.74
C HIS A 295 6.22 -11.71 22.03
N ALA A 296 6.87 -10.62 21.60
CA ALA A 296 8.27 -10.36 21.94
C ALA A 296 8.50 -10.32 23.45
N LYS A 297 7.58 -9.67 24.19
CA LYS A 297 7.63 -9.61 25.65
C LYS A 297 7.42 -10.97 26.31
N SER A 298 6.50 -11.82 25.80
CA SER A 298 6.26 -13.15 26.36
C SER A 298 7.44 -14.11 26.17
N VAL A 299 8.26 -13.90 25.14
CA VAL A 299 9.50 -14.66 24.91
C VAL A 299 10.76 -14.02 25.52
N GLY A 300 10.59 -13.01 26.39
CA GLY A 300 11.66 -12.46 27.24
C GLY A 300 12.33 -11.18 26.73
N VAL A 301 11.84 -10.56 25.65
CA VAL A 301 12.37 -9.27 25.19
C VAL A 301 11.88 -8.12 26.09
N ASN A 302 12.79 -7.28 26.60
CA ASN A 302 12.44 -6.12 27.41
C ASN A 302 11.93 -4.96 26.54
N VAL A 303 10.63 -4.96 26.22
CA VAL A 303 9.92 -3.90 25.48
C VAL A 303 8.57 -3.58 26.11
N SER A 304 8.05 -2.39 25.83
CA SER A 304 6.62 -2.11 26.06
C SER A 304 5.75 -2.86 25.04
N ALA A 305 4.61 -3.35 25.50
CA ALA A 305 3.56 -3.87 24.63
C ALA A 305 2.70 -2.78 24.00
N ASN A 306 2.80 -1.53 24.49
CA ASN A 306 2.09 -0.38 23.99
C ASN A 306 2.92 0.33 22.92
N LEU A 307 2.36 0.50 21.73
CA LEU A 307 3.09 1.06 20.60
C LEU A 307 3.52 2.52 20.81
N ARG A 308 2.73 3.31 21.54
CA ARG A 308 3.04 4.71 21.86
C ARG A 308 4.19 4.85 22.84
N GLU A 309 4.33 3.91 23.77
CA GLU A 309 5.46 3.87 24.68
C GLU A 309 6.74 3.38 23.98
N PHE A 310 6.57 2.47 23.02
CA PHE A 310 7.66 1.91 22.23
C PHE A 310 8.27 2.92 21.23
N LEU A 311 7.45 3.79 20.64
CA LEU A 311 7.89 4.81 19.68
C LEU A 311 7.97 6.18 20.35
N GLU A 312 9.16 6.78 20.42
CA GLU A 312 9.30 8.17 20.86
C GLU A 312 8.51 9.13 19.98
N GLU A 313 7.77 10.04 20.61
CA GLU A 313 6.99 11.11 19.96
C GLU A 313 7.56 12.45 20.44
N LEU A 314 7.75 13.40 19.52
CA LEU A 314 8.16 14.77 19.84
C LEU A 314 6.97 15.70 19.64
N SER A 315 6.74 16.58 20.61
CA SER A 315 5.87 17.74 20.42
C SER A 315 6.48 18.73 19.43
N LEU A 316 5.67 19.68 18.95
CA LEU A 316 6.12 20.74 18.07
C LEU A 316 7.31 21.52 18.65
N SER A 317 7.25 21.85 19.95
CA SER A 317 8.29 22.62 20.63
C SER A 317 9.57 21.79 20.82
N GLU A 318 9.44 20.52 21.20
CA GLU A 318 10.60 19.63 21.36
C GLU A 318 11.30 19.39 20.02
N GLU A 319 10.54 19.14 18.95
CA GLU A 319 11.10 19.00 17.60
C GLU A 319 11.81 20.29 17.16
N ALA A 320 11.18 21.46 17.37
CA ALA A 320 11.78 22.74 17.02
C ALA A 320 13.13 22.95 17.74
N ILE A 321 13.20 22.64 19.03
CA ILE A 321 14.43 22.74 19.84
C ILE A 321 15.53 21.84 19.26
N VAL A 322 15.24 20.55 19.04
CA VAL A 322 16.23 19.61 18.48
C VAL A 322 16.65 20.00 17.05
N LEU A 323 15.74 20.63 16.28
CA LEU A 323 16.04 21.21 14.96
C LEU A 323 16.80 22.54 15.01
N GLY A 324 17.03 23.11 16.20
CA GLY A 324 17.87 24.29 16.40
C GLY A 324 17.17 25.60 16.67
N ALA A 325 15.92 25.57 17.11
CA ALA A 325 15.16 26.76 17.45
C ALA A 325 15.90 27.66 18.46
N ASP A 326 16.68 27.10 19.38
CA ASP A 326 17.45 27.87 20.38
C ASP A 326 18.36 28.93 19.76
N ARG A 327 19.05 28.57 18.66
CA ARG A 327 19.94 29.49 17.96
C ARG A 327 19.16 30.65 17.33
N ILE A 328 18.07 30.33 16.64
CA ILE A 328 17.25 31.33 15.95
C ILE A 328 16.54 32.22 16.97
N ALA A 329 16.07 31.64 18.06
CA ALA A 329 15.44 32.37 19.15
C ALA A 329 16.43 33.33 19.83
N SER A 330 17.67 32.88 20.06
CA SER A 330 18.72 33.74 20.61
C SER A 330 19.03 34.93 19.70
N HIS A 331 19.07 34.71 18.38
CA HIS A 331 19.27 35.78 17.40
C HIS A 331 18.07 36.75 17.38
N ALA A 332 16.85 36.23 17.44
CA ALA A 332 15.65 37.05 17.49
C ALA A 332 15.63 37.93 18.74
N LEU A 333 15.96 37.39 19.91
CA LEU A 333 16.06 38.15 21.17
C LEU A 333 17.12 39.27 21.11
N ALA A 334 18.26 39.02 20.45
CA ALA A 334 19.32 40.00 20.32
C ALA A 334 18.94 41.21 19.44
N GLU A 335 17.96 41.05 18.55
CA GLU A 335 17.45 42.11 17.68
C GLU A 335 16.29 42.92 18.31
N LEU A 336 15.70 42.43 19.40
CA LEU A 336 14.67 43.17 20.13
C LEU A 336 15.32 44.30 20.94
N THR A 337 14.72 45.48 20.88
CA THR A 337 15.22 46.70 21.53
C THR A 337 14.29 47.21 22.62
N ASP A 338 12.99 46.91 22.55
CA ASP A 338 12.02 47.32 23.57
C ASP A 338 12.03 46.37 24.79
N HIS A 339 12.25 46.94 25.98
CA HIS A 339 12.35 46.18 27.23
C HIS A 339 11.10 45.33 27.56
N LYS A 340 9.88 45.81 27.24
CA LYS A 340 8.65 45.06 27.56
C LYS A 340 8.54 43.80 26.71
N THR A 341 8.77 43.92 25.41
CA THR A 341 8.79 42.75 24.50
C THR A 341 9.92 41.79 24.86
N LEU A 342 11.09 42.31 25.22
CA LEU A 342 12.26 41.49 25.56
C LEU A 342 12.04 40.65 26.83
N ASP A 343 11.45 41.23 27.87
CA ASP A 343 11.11 40.50 29.10
C ASP A 343 9.97 39.49 28.89
N PHE A 344 9.00 39.80 28.03
CA PHE A 344 7.94 38.86 27.63
C PHE A 344 8.53 37.64 26.91
N PHE A 345 9.40 37.85 25.92
CA PHE A 345 9.97 36.76 25.12
C PHE A 345 11.03 35.94 25.86
N LYS A 346 11.74 36.50 26.85
CA LYS A 346 12.63 35.72 27.74
C LYS A 346 11.90 34.62 28.52
N GLN A 347 10.59 34.76 28.74
CA GLN A 347 9.77 33.78 29.45
C GLN A 347 9.17 32.73 28.51
N LYS A 348 9.27 32.92 27.19
CA LYS A 348 8.77 31.98 26.17
C LYS A 348 9.81 30.90 25.89
N SER A 349 9.34 29.71 25.52
CA SER A 349 10.27 28.65 25.12
C SER A 349 10.93 29.02 23.78
N PRO A 350 12.18 28.59 23.55
CA PRO A 350 12.81 28.79 22.25
C PRO A 350 12.03 28.14 21.09
N GLY A 351 11.33 27.03 21.38
CA GLY A 351 10.43 26.33 20.46
C GLY A 351 9.16 27.11 20.09
N GLU A 352 8.83 28.19 20.77
CA GLU A 352 7.80 29.15 20.33
C GLU A 352 8.42 30.40 19.72
N LEU A 353 9.48 30.92 20.35
CA LEU A 353 10.06 32.22 20.00
C LEU A 353 10.65 32.25 18.59
N TYR A 354 11.25 31.14 18.12
CA TYR A 354 11.82 31.08 16.77
C TYR A 354 10.78 31.42 15.67
N PHE A 355 9.50 31.18 15.95
CA PHE A 355 8.40 31.42 15.01
C PHE A 355 8.32 32.88 14.58
N LEU A 356 8.78 33.82 15.43
CA LEU A 356 8.82 35.24 15.10
C LEU A 356 9.69 35.51 13.85
N LYS A 357 10.83 34.81 13.73
CA LYS A 357 11.71 34.90 12.55
C LYS A 357 11.13 34.22 11.32
N TYR A 358 10.50 33.07 11.51
CA TYR A 358 9.76 32.42 10.42
C TYR A 358 8.66 33.33 9.85
N TRP A 359 7.89 33.97 10.74
CA TRP A 359 6.82 34.89 10.37
C TRP A 359 7.36 36.14 9.66
N GLN A 360 8.49 36.68 10.13
CA GLN A 360 9.19 37.79 9.49
C GLN A 360 9.56 37.46 8.03
N GLU A 361 10.06 36.26 7.74
CA GLU A 361 10.40 35.87 6.36
C GLU A 361 9.15 35.61 5.50
N SER A 362 8.01 35.30 6.12
CA SER A 362 6.73 35.05 5.44
C SER A 362 5.98 36.32 5.06
N GLU A 363 5.81 37.26 6.01
CA GLU A 363 5.00 38.48 5.84
C GLU A 363 5.86 39.75 5.65
N GLY A 364 7.17 39.69 5.92
CA GLY A 364 8.05 40.85 5.93
C GLY A 364 7.93 41.69 7.21
N GLY A 365 8.49 42.90 7.18
CA GLY A 365 8.45 43.85 8.29
C GLY A 365 9.62 43.76 9.28
N SER A 366 9.64 44.68 10.24
CA SER A 366 10.67 44.69 11.28
C SER A 366 10.35 43.65 12.37
N LEU A 367 11.39 43.03 12.94
CA LEU A 367 11.19 42.04 14.00
C LEU A 367 10.54 42.66 15.24
N GLN A 368 10.86 43.93 15.54
CA GLN A 368 10.32 44.65 16.69
C GLN A 368 8.82 44.93 16.54
N ASP A 369 8.34 45.26 15.34
CA ASP A 369 6.91 45.49 15.10
C ASP A 369 6.12 44.19 15.28
N LEU A 370 6.63 43.08 14.73
CA LEU A 370 6.02 41.76 14.91
C LEU A 370 6.05 41.29 16.37
N ALA A 371 7.13 41.56 17.10
CA ALA A 371 7.24 41.25 18.52
C ALA A 371 6.21 42.04 19.35
N THR A 372 6.01 43.31 19.01
CA THR A 372 5.03 44.18 19.65
C THR A 372 3.61 43.75 19.31
N GLU A 373 3.35 43.36 18.07
CA GLU A 373 2.07 42.78 17.64
C GLU A 373 1.76 41.49 18.42
N TRP A 374 2.74 40.59 18.57
CA TRP A 374 2.56 39.38 19.37
C TRP A 374 2.26 39.72 20.82
N PHE A 375 3.07 40.58 21.45
CA PHE A 375 2.87 41.00 22.83
C PHE A 375 1.45 41.54 23.07
N ASN A 376 0.91 42.33 22.13
CA ASN A 376 -0.43 42.90 22.23
C ASN A 376 -1.55 41.90 21.86
N ASN A 377 -1.28 40.91 20.99
CA ASN A 377 -2.28 40.02 20.40
C ASN A 377 -1.90 38.53 20.53
N GLU A 378 -1.57 38.06 21.75
CA GLU A 378 -1.04 36.70 21.96
C GLU A 378 -1.98 35.59 21.45
N THR A 379 -3.30 35.74 21.58
CA THR A 379 -4.29 34.76 21.10
C THR A 379 -4.25 34.58 19.58
N GLU A 380 -4.04 35.68 18.85
CA GLU A 380 -3.91 35.64 17.40
C GLU A 380 -2.61 34.90 17.01
N TRP A 381 -1.51 35.18 17.71
CA TRP A 381 -0.25 34.50 17.46
C TRP A 381 -0.25 33.02 17.85
N LYS A 382 -0.99 32.63 18.90
CA LYS A 382 -1.27 31.20 19.17
C LYS A 382 -2.00 30.55 18.01
N THR A 383 -2.95 31.25 17.38
CA THR A 383 -3.66 30.76 16.19
C THR A 383 -2.73 30.66 14.98
N ARG A 384 -1.87 31.68 14.75
CA ARG A 384 -0.83 31.66 13.69
C ARG A 384 0.12 30.47 13.89
N LEU A 385 0.64 30.27 15.10
CA LEU A 385 1.51 29.15 15.45
C LEU A 385 0.79 27.80 15.29
N GLY A 386 -0.49 27.69 15.68
CA GLY A 386 -1.28 26.48 15.45
C GLY A 386 -1.45 26.14 13.97
N ASN A 387 -1.61 27.15 13.12
CA ASN A 387 -1.81 26.98 11.68
C ASN A 387 -0.50 26.73 10.90
N HIS A 388 0.60 27.37 11.30
CA HIS A 388 1.85 27.41 10.54
C HIS A 388 3.04 26.76 11.25
N GLY A 389 2.94 26.46 12.55
CA GLY A 389 4.06 25.99 13.36
C GLY A 389 4.68 24.69 12.85
N TYR A 390 3.88 23.78 12.29
CA TYR A 390 4.43 22.55 11.72
C TYR A 390 5.14 22.81 10.38
N ALA A 391 4.63 23.76 9.59
CA ALA A 391 5.29 24.20 8.36
C ALA A 391 6.62 24.90 8.66
N SER A 392 6.71 25.66 9.75
CA SER A 392 7.94 26.33 10.14
C SER A 392 9.06 25.37 10.58
N LEU A 393 8.75 24.12 10.92
CA LEU A 393 9.78 23.10 11.21
C LEU A 393 10.62 22.76 9.97
N PHE A 394 10.03 22.78 8.77
CA PHE A 394 10.77 22.55 7.52
C PHE A 394 11.72 23.70 7.21
N TRP A 395 11.34 24.92 7.61
CA TRP A 395 12.16 26.12 7.46
C TRP A 395 13.35 26.16 8.44
N LEU A 396 13.19 25.67 9.67
CA LEU A 396 14.23 25.72 10.73
C LEU A 396 15.60 25.18 10.32
N SER A 397 15.63 24.21 9.40
CA SER A 397 16.87 23.60 8.92
C SER A 397 17.54 24.35 7.77
N LYS A 398 16.99 25.50 7.35
CA LYS A 398 17.61 26.40 6.36
C LYS A 398 18.95 26.93 6.89
N GLY A 399 20.01 26.82 6.09
CA GLY A 399 21.36 27.27 6.46
C GLY A 399 22.10 26.40 7.50
N ARG A 400 21.59 25.22 7.87
CA ARG A 400 22.31 24.25 8.73
C ARG A 400 23.11 23.26 7.89
N LYS A 401 24.28 23.69 7.40
CA LYS A 401 25.22 22.83 6.67
C LYS A 401 25.64 21.64 7.56
N GLY A 402 25.64 20.42 7.00
CA GLY A 402 26.06 19.20 7.69
C GLY A 402 25.05 18.58 8.69
N ALA A 403 23.86 19.18 8.88
CA ALA A 403 22.83 18.58 9.73
C ALA A 403 22.29 17.29 9.12
N ARG A 404 22.49 16.16 9.83
CA ARG A 404 22.02 14.83 9.40
C ARG A 404 20.49 14.72 9.39
N ILE A 405 19.80 15.31 10.36
CA ILE A 405 18.34 15.36 10.41
C ILE A 405 17.90 16.83 10.34
N ARG A 406 16.96 17.09 9.43
CA ARG A 406 16.46 18.44 9.11
C ARG A 406 14.94 18.60 9.32
N LYS A 407 14.26 17.48 9.55
CA LYS A 407 12.87 17.32 9.97
C LYS A 407 12.72 15.93 10.58
N TYR A 408 12.00 15.81 11.70
CA TYR A 408 11.70 14.52 12.30
C TYR A 408 10.38 13.94 11.79
N TYR A 409 10.34 12.62 11.69
CA TYR A 409 9.16 11.83 11.35
C TYR A 409 9.07 10.70 12.38
N CYS A 410 8.39 10.97 13.49
CA CYS A 410 8.38 10.08 14.65
C CYS A 410 7.02 10.10 15.38
N GLY A 411 6.77 9.04 16.14
CA GLY A 411 5.54 8.82 16.88
C GLY A 411 4.55 7.92 16.12
N GLU A 412 3.67 7.27 16.88
CA GLU A 412 2.67 6.32 16.39
C GLU A 412 1.84 6.89 15.22
N ARG A 413 1.28 8.09 15.40
CA ARG A 413 0.43 8.74 14.39
C ARG A 413 1.17 9.05 13.09
N THR A 414 2.43 9.49 13.18
CA THR A 414 3.24 9.78 12.00
C THR A 414 3.59 8.50 11.26
N MET A 415 3.97 7.43 11.95
CA MET A 415 4.27 6.13 11.33
C MET A 415 3.05 5.54 10.62
N LEU A 416 1.87 5.62 11.24
CA LEU A 416 0.59 5.23 10.61
C LEU A 416 0.30 6.06 9.37
N SER A 417 0.45 7.39 9.46
CA SER A 417 0.21 8.29 8.32
C SER A 417 1.18 8.04 7.15
N LEU A 418 2.45 7.77 7.42
CA LEU A 418 3.45 7.45 6.38
C LEU A 418 3.12 6.13 5.66
N ALA A 419 2.56 5.16 6.38
CA ALA A 419 2.16 3.88 5.82
C ALA A 419 0.92 3.98 4.92
N ALA A 420 0.07 4.99 5.11
CA ALA A 420 -1.06 5.32 4.23
C ALA A 420 -1.97 4.13 3.87
N GLY A 421 -2.41 3.36 4.87
CA GLY A 421 -3.26 2.19 4.62
C GLY A 421 -2.51 0.89 4.31
N ASN A 422 -1.17 0.93 4.28
CA ASN A 422 -0.34 -0.21 3.88
C ASN A 422 0.35 -0.88 5.08
N ILE A 423 -0.16 -2.05 5.49
CA ILE A 423 0.39 -2.76 6.67
C ILE A 423 1.84 -3.19 6.47
N ARG A 424 2.24 -3.56 5.24
CA ARG A 424 3.64 -3.88 4.95
C ARG A 424 4.55 -2.67 5.14
N TYR A 425 4.13 -1.49 4.69
CA TYR A 425 4.93 -0.28 4.88
C TYR A 425 5.03 0.08 6.36
N PHE A 426 3.95 -0.08 7.11
CA PHE A 426 3.95 0.16 8.56
C PHE A 426 4.93 -0.76 9.30
N LEU A 427 4.88 -2.07 9.02
CA LEU A 427 5.79 -3.03 9.63
C LEU A 427 7.24 -2.81 9.19
N GLU A 428 7.48 -2.47 7.93
CA GLU A 428 8.83 -2.17 7.44
C GLU A 428 9.41 -0.89 8.04
N LEU A 429 8.58 0.15 8.25
CA LEU A 429 8.98 1.37 8.96
C LEU A 429 9.43 1.05 10.39
N ILE A 430 8.67 0.23 11.12
CA ILE A 430 9.01 -0.17 12.49
C ILE A 430 10.24 -1.07 12.51
N ASP A 431 10.30 -2.10 11.66
CA ASP A 431 11.45 -3.01 11.55
C ASP A 431 12.74 -2.23 11.29
N THR A 432 12.71 -1.35 10.29
CA THR A 432 13.89 -0.55 9.92
C THR A 432 14.30 0.39 11.05
N ALA A 433 13.33 0.95 11.79
CA ALA A 433 13.61 1.80 12.95
C ALA A 433 14.21 1.02 14.13
N ILE A 434 13.76 -0.23 14.34
CA ILE A 434 14.40 -1.17 15.28
C ILE A 434 15.85 -1.40 14.88
N GLY A 435 16.13 -1.63 13.59
CA GLY A 435 17.49 -1.79 13.08
C GLY A 435 18.39 -0.61 13.44
N TYR A 436 17.99 0.61 13.07
CA TYR A 436 18.74 1.83 13.40
C TYR A 436 18.92 2.03 14.91
N GLN A 437 17.91 1.71 15.72
CA GLN A 437 18.01 1.85 17.16
C GLN A 437 19.03 0.89 17.78
N LEU A 438 19.05 -0.36 17.32
CA LEU A 438 19.97 -1.38 17.82
C LEU A 438 21.41 -1.14 17.39
N ASP A 439 21.62 -0.55 16.21
CA ASP A 439 22.95 -0.15 15.73
C ASP A 439 23.51 1.04 16.52
N ASP A 440 22.66 2.00 16.94
CA ASP A 440 23.07 3.19 17.70
C ASP A 440 23.23 2.90 19.20
N GLN A 441 22.33 2.09 19.78
CA GLN A 441 22.30 1.73 21.20
C GLN A 441 21.84 0.27 21.37
N PRO A 442 22.77 -0.70 21.47
CA PRO A 442 22.39 -2.08 21.76
C PRO A 442 21.67 -2.17 23.12
N ALA A 443 20.73 -3.12 23.23
CA ALA A 443 19.86 -3.25 24.39
C ALA A 443 20.65 -3.49 25.70
N ASN A 444 20.74 -2.45 26.55
CA ASN A 444 21.51 -2.46 27.80
C ASN A 444 20.63 -2.74 29.05
N GLY A 445 19.66 -3.65 28.94
CA GLY A 445 18.80 -4.07 30.05
C GLY A 445 17.65 -3.12 30.42
N THR A 446 17.59 -1.91 29.85
CA THR A 446 16.41 -1.04 29.88
C THR A 446 15.39 -1.44 28.83
N SER A 447 14.11 -1.07 29.04
CA SER A 447 13.07 -1.33 28.04
C SER A 447 13.41 -0.59 26.74
N LEU A 448 13.50 -1.32 25.63
CA LEU A 448 13.83 -0.75 24.33
C LEU A 448 12.74 0.24 23.92
N LYS A 449 13.15 1.47 23.60
CA LYS A 449 12.32 2.54 23.03
C LYS A 449 13.01 3.06 21.78
N ILE A 450 12.27 3.19 20.69
CA ILE A 450 12.80 3.63 19.41
C ILE A 450 12.84 5.16 19.38
N SER A 451 14.04 5.72 19.29
CA SER A 451 14.23 7.17 19.28
C SER A 451 13.63 7.84 18.05
N ALA A 452 13.29 9.13 18.18
CA ALA A 452 12.79 9.96 17.07
C ALA A 452 13.79 10.00 15.89
N LYS A 453 15.10 9.97 16.20
CA LYS A 453 16.20 9.85 15.23
C LYS A 453 16.09 8.54 14.43
N SER A 454 16.03 7.40 15.10
CA SER A 454 15.95 6.08 14.45
C SER A 454 14.69 5.93 13.59
N GLN A 455 13.55 6.42 14.06
CA GLN A 455 12.30 6.45 13.29
C GLN A 455 12.43 7.30 12.01
N THR A 456 13.05 8.47 12.12
CA THR A 456 13.24 9.39 10.99
C THR A 456 14.18 8.80 9.94
N LEU A 457 15.29 8.19 10.36
CA LEU A 457 16.23 7.53 9.46
C LEU A 457 15.58 6.33 8.76
N ALA A 458 14.80 5.54 9.49
CA ALA A 458 14.02 4.45 8.93
C ALA A 458 13.03 4.92 7.86
N ALA A 459 12.28 5.99 8.14
CA ALA A 459 11.33 6.55 7.18
C ALA A 459 12.02 7.04 5.89
N ARG A 460 13.21 7.64 6.00
CA ARG A 460 14.03 8.05 4.85
C ARG A 460 14.50 6.84 4.03
N GLU A 461 15.03 5.82 4.70
CA GLU A 461 15.56 4.62 4.05
C GLU A 461 14.43 3.83 3.37
N VAL A 462 13.28 3.68 4.02
CA VAL A 462 12.10 3.02 3.43
C VAL A 462 11.62 3.80 2.20
N GLY A 463 11.49 5.12 2.28
CA GLY A 463 11.13 5.97 1.14
C GLY A 463 12.11 5.82 -0.04
N LYS A 464 13.42 5.83 0.24
CA LYS A 464 14.49 5.62 -0.76
C LYS A 464 14.39 4.25 -1.41
N ARG A 465 14.24 3.17 -0.63
CA ARG A 465 14.08 1.81 -1.15
C ARG A 465 12.85 1.69 -2.05
N ARG A 466 11.73 2.31 -1.67
CA ARG A 466 10.51 2.33 -2.50
C ARG A 466 10.71 3.07 -3.81
N LEU A 467 11.39 4.22 -3.77
CA LEU A 467 11.68 5.00 -4.98
C LEU A 467 12.51 4.19 -5.97
N ASN A 468 13.54 3.49 -5.48
CA ASN A 468 14.38 2.62 -6.31
C ASN A 468 13.64 1.40 -6.86
N GLN A 469 12.65 0.88 -6.13
CA GLN A 469 11.86 -0.26 -6.60
C GLN A 469 10.89 0.11 -7.72
N LEU A 470 10.43 1.37 -7.83
CA LEU A 470 9.42 1.77 -8.82
C LEU A 470 9.81 1.40 -10.26
N GLU A 471 11.09 1.51 -10.61
CA GLU A 471 11.59 1.16 -11.95
C GLU A 471 11.29 -0.28 -12.37
N GLY A 472 11.33 -1.22 -11.42
CA GLY A 472 11.14 -2.65 -11.70
C GLY A 472 9.72 -3.16 -11.47
N LEU A 473 8.79 -2.33 -10.99
CA LEU A 473 7.44 -2.78 -10.62
C LEU A 473 6.37 -2.45 -11.65
N ALA A 474 6.53 -1.33 -12.34
CA ALA A 474 5.56 -0.76 -13.25
C ALA A 474 6.02 -0.92 -14.69
N ASP A 475 5.08 -0.99 -15.63
CA ASP A 475 5.40 -1.09 -17.06
C ASP A 475 6.10 0.22 -17.53
N HIS A 476 5.75 1.36 -16.92
CA HIS A 476 6.41 2.68 -17.11
C HIS A 476 7.22 3.14 -15.88
N GLY A 477 7.93 2.22 -15.23
CA GLY A 477 8.63 2.48 -13.96
C GLY A 477 9.66 3.62 -13.99
N VAL A 478 10.40 3.78 -15.10
CA VAL A 478 11.38 4.87 -15.27
C VAL A 478 10.68 6.23 -15.34
N GLN A 479 9.62 6.35 -16.14
CA GLN A 479 8.83 7.58 -16.25
C GLN A 479 8.20 7.95 -14.91
N LEU A 480 7.66 6.96 -14.18
CA LEU A 480 7.10 7.17 -12.84
C LEU A 480 8.14 7.73 -11.85
N LYS A 481 9.35 7.15 -11.83
CA LYS A 481 10.42 7.63 -10.95
C LYS A 481 10.80 9.07 -11.26
N ARG A 482 10.91 9.45 -12.54
CA ARG A 482 11.20 10.83 -12.97
C ARG A 482 10.15 11.82 -12.46
N ILE A 483 8.85 11.49 -12.59
CA ILE A 483 7.78 12.34 -12.07
C ILE A 483 7.82 12.43 -10.53
N VAL A 484 8.02 11.30 -9.84
CA VAL A 484 8.13 11.29 -8.37
C VAL A 484 9.28 12.16 -7.88
N LEU A 485 10.45 12.10 -8.54
CA LEU A 485 11.61 12.93 -8.23
C LEU A 485 11.34 14.42 -8.47
N ALA A 486 10.74 14.77 -9.61
CA ALA A 486 10.43 16.17 -9.94
C ALA A 486 9.41 16.77 -8.96
N ILE A 487 8.29 16.10 -8.73
CA ILE A 487 7.24 16.55 -7.80
C ILE A 487 7.79 16.60 -6.37
N GLY A 488 8.59 15.60 -5.96
CA GLY A 488 9.19 15.57 -4.63
C GLY A 488 10.16 16.72 -4.41
N LYS A 489 10.95 17.09 -5.42
CA LYS A 489 11.84 18.27 -5.39
C LYS A 489 11.04 19.57 -5.31
N VAL A 490 9.99 19.72 -6.11
CA VAL A 490 9.12 20.91 -6.07
C VAL A 490 8.50 21.07 -4.67
N PHE A 491 7.92 20.01 -4.11
CA PHE A 491 7.33 20.06 -2.78
C PHE A 491 8.37 20.28 -1.67
N PHE A 492 9.60 19.76 -1.82
CA PHE A 492 10.71 20.05 -0.92
C PHE A 492 11.04 21.55 -0.87
N GLU A 493 11.17 22.21 -2.04
CA GLU A 493 11.46 23.64 -2.10
C GLU A 493 10.30 24.48 -1.53
N LEU A 494 9.06 24.12 -1.89
CA LEU A 494 7.86 24.79 -1.38
C LEU A 494 7.70 24.65 0.15
N ALA A 495 8.05 23.49 0.73
CA ALA A 495 7.93 23.27 2.18
C ALA A 495 8.87 24.16 2.99
N ARG A 496 10.03 24.54 2.42
CA ARG A 496 11.07 25.32 3.10
C ARG A 496 10.98 26.81 2.82
N SER A 497 10.16 27.21 1.86
CA SER A 497 9.91 28.62 1.54
C SER A 497 8.70 29.13 2.31
N PRO A 498 8.88 30.03 3.29
CA PRO A 498 7.76 30.66 3.98
C PRO A 498 7.02 31.69 3.09
N SER A 499 7.60 32.03 1.94
CA SER A 499 7.11 33.03 1.01
C SER A 499 6.00 32.47 0.10
N GLY A 500 4.88 33.21 -0.04
CA GLY A 500 3.76 32.84 -0.92
C GLY A 500 2.51 32.29 -0.22
N LYS A 501 2.46 32.27 1.11
CA LYS A 501 1.27 32.00 1.95
C LYS A 501 0.57 30.64 1.77
N THR A 502 1.17 29.68 1.05
CA THR A 502 0.66 28.31 0.91
C THR A 502 1.59 27.30 1.61
N PRO A 503 1.57 27.21 2.95
CA PRO A 503 2.34 26.19 3.65
C PRO A 503 1.85 24.79 3.29
N GLU A 504 2.77 23.82 3.26
CA GLU A 504 2.47 22.39 3.09
C GLU A 504 1.66 22.07 1.81
N VAL A 505 2.12 22.60 0.68
CA VAL A 505 1.71 22.10 -0.63
C VAL A 505 2.17 20.65 -0.74
N THR A 506 1.22 19.73 -0.83
CA THR A 506 1.45 18.28 -0.76
C THR A 506 0.67 17.49 -1.79
N SER A 507 -0.23 18.16 -2.53
CA SER A 507 -1.05 17.57 -3.57
C SER A 507 -1.16 18.50 -4.78
N PHE A 508 -1.63 17.95 -5.90
CA PHE A 508 -1.83 18.68 -7.14
C PHE A 508 -3.02 18.15 -7.94
N VAL A 509 -3.52 18.98 -8.83
CA VAL A 509 -4.45 18.62 -9.92
C VAL A 509 -3.81 18.94 -11.26
N LEU A 510 -4.22 18.25 -12.32
CA LEU A 510 -3.74 18.51 -13.67
C LEU A 510 -4.55 19.62 -14.35
N SER A 511 -3.89 20.38 -15.21
CA SER A 511 -4.51 21.29 -16.18
C SER A 511 -3.84 21.12 -17.55
N GLY A 512 -4.39 21.75 -18.58
CA GLY A 512 -3.84 21.72 -19.95
C GLY A 512 -4.77 21.04 -20.95
N SER A 513 -4.23 20.65 -22.11
CA SER A 513 -5.05 20.04 -23.16
C SER A 513 -5.52 18.63 -22.80
N GLN A 514 -6.70 18.22 -23.28
CA GLN A 514 -7.26 16.90 -23.00
C GLN A 514 -6.31 15.75 -23.37
N ALA A 515 -5.57 15.89 -24.47
CA ALA A 515 -4.63 14.88 -24.95
C ALA A 515 -3.43 14.71 -23.99
N GLU A 516 -2.84 15.81 -23.53
CA GLU A 516 -1.70 15.81 -22.62
C GLU A 516 -2.13 15.33 -21.22
N SER A 517 -3.23 15.87 -20.70
CA SER A 517 -3.79 15.47 -19.40
C SER A 517 -4.14 13.98 -19.38
N SER A 518 -4.71 13.43 -20.46
CA SER A 518 -5.02 11.99 -20.53
C SER A 518 -3.77 11.12 -20.49
N ARG A 519 -2.67 11.55 -21.14
CA ARG A 519 -1.39 10.83 -21.14
C ARG A 519 -0.76 10.80 -19.75
N ILE A 520 -0.71 11.94 -19.06
CA ILE A 520 -0.19 12.01 -17.69
C ILE A 520 -1.11 11.27 -16.71
N HIS A 521 -2.43 11.44 -16.84
CA HIS A 521 -3.42 10.74 -16.00
C HIS A 521 -3.24 9.22 -16.06
N SER A 522 -3.06 8.64 -17.25
CA SER A 522 -2.80 7.20 -17.39
C SER A 522 -1.56 6.76 -16.61
N LEU A 523 -0.48 7.55 -16.67
CA LEU A 523 0.75 7.27 -15.93
C LEU A 523 0.54 7.43 -14.41
N LEU A 524 -0.19 8.45 -13.97
CA LEU A 524 -0.51 8.63 -12.55
C LEU A 524 -1.38 7.49 -12.00
N GLN A 525 -2.37 7.00 -12.75
CA GLN A 525 -3.21 5.85 -12.34
C GLN A 525 -2.40 4.56 -12.21
N GLU A 526 -1.43 4.33 -13.10
CA GLU A 526 -0.46 3.25 -12.94
C GLU A 526 0.36 3.46 -11.66
N GLY A 527 0.86 4.67 -11.45
CA GLY A 527 1.58 5.04 -10.23
C GLY A 527 0.77 4.85 -8.95
N VAL A 528 -0.55 5.09 -8.96
CA VAL A 528 -1.44 4.79 -7.83
C VAL A 528 -1.50 3.28 -7.56
N GLY A 529 -1.63 2.46 -8.60
CA GLY A 529 -1.61 0.99 -8.48
C GLY A 529 -0.28 0.44 -7.92
N HIS A 530 0.81 1.17 -8.14
CA HIS A 530 2.17 0.86 -7.67
C HIS A 530 2.59 1.64 -6.40
N LEU A 531 1.69 2.39 -5.78
CA LEU A 531 1.95 3.19 -4.56
C LEU A 531 3.04 4.26 -4.73
N ALA A 532 3.22 4.77 -5.94
CA ALA A 532 3.95 6.00 -6.21
C ALA A 532 3.12 7.23 -5.79
N PHE A 533 1.81 7.17 -6.04
CA PHE A 533 0.85 8.24 -5.75
C PHE A 533 -0.34 7.74 -4.93
N GLU A 534 -0.96 8.66 -4.21
CA GLU A 534 -2.32 8.53 -3.70
C GLU A 534 -3.24 9.39 -4.58
N SER A 535 -4.48 8.93 -4.80
CA SER A 535 -5.51 9.67 -5.52
C SER A 535 -6.78 9.76 -4.70
N ASP A 536 -7.34 10.95 -4.63
CA ASP A 536 -8.66 11.22 -4.06
C ASP A 536 -9.63 11.59 -5.20
N PRO A 537 -10.67 10.77 -5.45
CA PRO A 537 -11.69 11.12 -6.43
C PRO A 537 -12.47 12.35 -5.96
N ARG A 538 -12.77 13.26 -6.89
CA ARG A 538 -13.44 14.52 -6.57
C ARG A 538 -14.89 14.28 -6.12
N THR A 539 -15.24 14.74 -4.92
CA THR A 539 -16.64 14.76 -4.43
C THR A 539 -17.33 16.06 -4.89
N LYS A 540 -18.30 15.91 -5.79
CA LYS A 540 -19.19 16.94 -6.42
C LYS A 540 -18.66 17.61 -7.70
N SER A 541 -19.41 17.39 -8.79
CA SER A 541 -19.32 18.09 -10.07
C SER A 541 -19.79 19.54 -9.92
N THR A 542 -18.88 20.49 -10.07
CA THR A 542 -19.22 21.89 -10.35
C THR A 542 -18.69 22.21 -11.74
N SER A 543 -19.62 22.26 -12.70
CA SER A 543 -19.45 22.47 -14.15
C SER A 543 -19.20 21.23 -15.02
N SER A 544 -19.85 21.21 -16.18
CA SER A 544 -19.96 20.09 -17.13
C SER A 544 -18.79 19.99 -18.13
N VAL A 545 -17.71 20.75 -17.92
CA VAL A 545 -16.60 20.88 -18.88
C VAL A 545 -15.29 20.26 -18.36
N GLU A 546 -15.17 19.95 -17.07
CA GLU A 546 -13.99 19.32 -16.47
C GLU A 546 -14.21 17.79 -16.32
N LEU A 547 -14.00 17.05 -17.40
CA LEU A 547 -14.04 15.58 -17.39
C LEU A 547 -12.70 15.03 -16.83
N ARG A 548 -12.65 14.83 -15.51
CA ARG A 548 -11.69 14.01 -14.72
C ARG A 548 -10.43 14.69 -14.19
N ASP A 549 -10.57 15.47 -13.11
CA ASP A 549 -9.42 15.88 -12.30
C ASP A 549 -9.46 15.21 -10.92
N ASP A 550 -8.89 14.00 -10.83
CA ASP A 550 -8.50 13.40 -9.55
C ASP A 550 -7.44 14.29 -8.89
N GLU A 551 -7.52 14.46 -7.57
CA GLU A 551 -6.45 15.12 -6.81
C GLU A 551 -5.37 14.09 -6.49
N TYR A 552 -4.14 14.34 -6.94
CA TYR A 552 -3.01 13.45 -6.74
C TYR A 552 -2.05 14.00 -5.70
N ARG A 553 -1.35 13.08 -5.04
CA ARG A 553 -0.14 13.40 -4.27
C ARG A 553 0.85 12.26 -4.29
N LEU A 554 2.10 12.54 -3.97
CA LEU A 554 3.07 11.48 -3.68
C LEU A 554 2.56 10.62 -2.53
N HIS A 555 2.77 9.32 -2.63
CA HIS A 555 2.48 8.42 -1.53
C HIS A 555 3.30 8.85 -0.30
N ARG A 556 2.64 8.97 0.87
CA ARG A 556 3.25 9.53 2.09
C ARG A 556 4.51 8.80 2.56
N ILE A 557 4.73 7.57 2.12
CA ILE A 557 5.98 6.83 2.36
C ILE A 557 7.23 7.61 1.88
N PHE A 558 7.10 8.49 0.90
CA PHE A 558 8.20 9.33 0.40
C PHE A 558 8.40 10.62 1.19
N SER A 559 7.52 10.94 2.15
CA SER A 559 7.55 12.23 2.84
C SER A 559 8.87 12.49 3.56
N ALA A 560 9.42 11.49 4.27
CA ALA A 560 10.69 11.63 4.96
C ALA A 560 11.89 11.71 4.02
N PHE A 561 11.84 10.99 2.89
CA PHE A 561 12.88 11.02 1.86
C PHE A 561 12.99 12.42 1.23
N PHE A 562 11.87 13.00 0.80
CA PHE A 562 11.83 14.36 0.23
C PHE A 562 11.79 15.48 1.27
N GLU A 563 11.74 15.16 2.58
CA GLU A 563 11.56 16.15 3.65
C GLU A 563 10.32 17.05 3.45
N ILE A 564 9.19 16.45 3.06
CA ILE A 564 7.89 17.12 2.86
C ILE A 564 6.87 16.71 3.92
N SER A 565 5.77 17.46 4.04
CA SER A 565 4.70 17.11 4.98
C SER A 565 3.98 15.81 4.56
N HIS A 566 3.80 14.90 5.50
CA HIS A 566 2.90 13.75 5.35
C HIS A 566 1.40 14.11 5.47
N ARG A 567 1.07 15.35 5.84
CA ARG A 567 -0.31 15.79 6.07
C ARG A 567 -0.90 16.28 4.76
N LYS A 568 -2.17 15.96 4.49
CA LYS A 568 -2.90 16.57 3.37
C LYS A 568 -3.31 17.99 3.78
N LYS A 569 -2.77 19.02 3.12
CA LYS A 569 -3.02 20.43 3.48
C LYS A 569 -3.39 21.31 2.29
N ARG A 570 -2.43 21.70 1.46
CA ARG A 570 -2.65 22.58 0.31
C ARG A 570 -2.37 21.84 -0.99
N ARG A 571 -3.14 22.20 -2.01
CA ARG A 571 -3.01 21.72 -3.38
C ARG A 571 -2.45 22.82 -4.28
N MET A 572 -1.74 22.42 -5.33
CA MET A 572 -1.39 23.30 -6.46
C MET A 572 -2.02 22.78 -7.77
N THR A 573 -1.95 23.57 -8.83
CA THR A 573 -2.33 23.13 -10.18
C THR A 573 -1.06 22.96 -11.00
N ILE A 574 -0.96 21.88 -11.76
CA ILE A 574 0.18 21.58 -12.61
C ILE A 574 -0.29 21.37 -14.05
N GLU A 575 0.26 22.15 -14.98
CA GLU A 575 0.09 21.93 -16.42
C GLU A 575 0.68 20.58 -16.84
N ALA A 576 -0.12 19.76 -17.54
CA ALA A 576 0.29 18.43 -17.99
C ALA A 576 1.52 18.48 -18.92
N SER A 577 1.63 19.53 -19.74
CA SER A 577 2.77 19.78 -20.63
C SER A 577 4.10 19.95 -19.86
N THR A 578 4.06 20.52 -18.65
CA THR A 578 5.23 20.65 -17.78
C THR A 578 5.68 19.29 -17.25
N LEU A 579 4.74 18.41 -16.87
CA LEU A 579 5.08 17.04 -16.46
C LEU A 579 5.56 16.18 -17.65
N LEU A 580 5.03 16.40 -18.85
CA LEU A 580 5.57 15.76 -20.06
C LEU A 580 7.02 16.20 -20.32
N SER A 581 7.37 17.46 -20.08
CA SER A 581 8.74 17.96 -20.22
C SER A 581 9.73 17.28 -19.25
N VAL A 582 9.26 16.84 -18.07
CA VAL A 582 10.07 16.02 -17.14
C VAL A 582 10.45 14.67 -17.76
N LEU A 583 9.57 14.11 -18.61
CA LEU A 583 9.78 12.82 -19.28
C LEU A 583 10.67 12.93 -20.52
N GLU A 584 10.81 14.12 -21.12
CA GLU A 584 11.55 14.39 -22.37
C GLU A 584 12.97 14.94 -22.14
N ASP A 585 13.64 14.52 -21.06
CA ASP A 585 15.03 14.92 -20.73
C ASP A 585 15.24 16.42 -20.50
N ARG A 586 14.21 17.13 -20.03
CA ARG A 586 14.28 18.53 -19.56
C ARG A 586 13.80 18.74 -18.12
N PRO A 587 14.23 17.89 -17.14
CA PRO A 587 13.73 17.97 -15.77
C PRO A 587 14.09 19.29 -15.07
N ALA A 588 15.29 19.85 -15.25
CA ALA A 588 15.69 21.10 -14.59
C ALA A 588 14.76 22.27 -14.95
N ARG A 589 14.49 22.45 -16.24
CA ARG A 589 13.59 23.50 -16.76
C ARG A 589 12.15 23.29 -16.30
N ALA A 590 11.68 22.05 -16.32
CA ALA A 590 10.34 21.72 -15.85
C ALA A 590 10.18 22.02 -14.35
N ILE A 591 11.16 21.64 -13.52
CA ILE A 591 11.16 21.92 -12.08
C ILE A 591 11.18 23.44 -11.82
N SER A 592 12.00 24.21 -12.56
CA SER A 592 12.01 25.68 -12.45
C SER A 592 10.65 26.28 -12.77
N SER A 593 10.02 25.83 -13.86
CA SER A 593 8.68 26.28 -14.25
C SER A 593 7.61 25.92 -13.21
N LEU A 594 7.68 24.73 -12.59
CA LEU A 594 6.77 24.32 -11.51
C LEU A 594 6.94 25.16 -10.22
N LEU A 595 8.07 25.84 -10.07
CA LEU A 595 8.39 26.69 -8.92
C LEU A 595 8.18 28.18 -9.21
N ASP A 596 7.59 28.56 -10.35
CA ASP A 596 7.48 29.95 -10.81
C ASP A 596 8.86 30.65 -10.87
N ASP A 597 9.90 29.92 -11.29
CA ASP A 597 11.30 30.38 -11.36
C ASP A 597 11.86 30.91 -10.02
N ARG A 598 11.32 30.44 -8.90
CA ARG A 598 11.87 30.74 -7.57
C ARG A 598 13.28 30.15 -7.40
N PRO A 599 14.16 30.80 -6.62
CA PRO A 599 15.47 30.26 -6.31
C PRO A 599 15.38 28.87 -5.68
N GLN A 600 16.16 27.92 -6.21
CA GLN A 600 16.24 26.56 -5.72
C GLN A 600 17.39 26.39 -4.73
N THR A 601 17.27 25.43 -3.82
CA THR A 601 18.35 25.06 -2.90
C THR A 601 19.52 24.48 -3.68
N ARG A 602 20.73 25.04 -3.49
CA ARG A 602 21.98 24.58 -4.11
C ARG A 602 22.35 23.17 -3.65
N GLU A 603 23.06 22.41 -4.49
CA GLU A 603 23.46 21.02 -4.20
C GLU A 603 24.10 20.83 -2.82
N GLU A 604 25.08 21.68 -2.45
CA GLU A 604 25.77 21.61 -1.14
C GLU A 604 24.84 21.78 0.07
N GLU A 605 23.69 22.41 -0.15
CA GLU A 605 22.67 22.65 0.86
C GLU A 605 21.51 21.67 0.76
N LEU A 606 21.49 20.75 -0.21
CA LEU A 606 20.49 19.70 -0.27
C LEU A 606 20.69 18.70 0.87
N PRO A 607 19.61 18.04 1.33
CA PRO A 607 19.72 16.83 2.11
C PRO A 607 20.48 15.77 1.32
N GLU A 608 21.33 15.00 1.98
CA GLU A 608 22.20 13.98 1.36
C GLU A 608 21.41 13.06 0.41
N GLN A 609 20.21 12.64 0.83
CA GLN A 609 19.37 11.75 0.04
C GLN A 609 18.83 12.36 -1.26
N LEU A 610 18.70 13.69 -1.35
CA LEU A 610 18.30 14.40 -2.56
C LEU A 610 19.52 14.75 -3.42
N ALA A 611 20.66 15.05 -2.81
CA ALA A 611 21.92 15.29 -3.52
C ALA A 611 22.38 14.07 -4.35
N LEU A 612 21.97 12.84 -3.96
CA LEU A 612 22.17 11.64 -4.78
C LEU A 612 21.53 11.73 -6.18
N PHE A 613 20.59 12.65 -6.39
CA PHE A 613 19.85 12.86 -7.63
C PHE A 613 20.15 14.22 -8.28
N SER A 614 21.21 14.93 -7.87
CA SER A 614 21.59 16.24 -8.46
C SER A 614 21.71 16.18 -9.98
N ALA A 615 22.30 15.09 -10.52
CA ALA A 615 22.41 14.90 -11.97
C ALA A 615 21.04 14.95 -12.68
N PHE A 616 19.98 14.44 -12.06
CA PHE A 616 18.62 14.56 -12.60
C PHE A 616 18.05 15.97 -12.43
N TYR A 617 18.34 16.64 -11.31
CA TYR A 617 17.84 17.99 -11.06
C TYR A 617 18.51 19.07 -11.92
N GLU A 618 19.71 18.80 -12.43
CA GLU A 618 20.51 19.68 -13.29
C GLU A 618 20.46 19.27 -14.78
N GLU A 619 19.84 18.12 -15.10
CA GLU A 619 19.75 17.61 -16.46
C GLU A 619 18.92 18.56 -17.35
N GLY A 620 19.52 18.96 -18.48
CA GLY A 620 18.92 19.86 -19.46
C GLY A 620 19.22 21.35 -19.28
N GLU A 621 20.03 21.73 -18.29
CA GLU A 621 20.62 23.08 -18.22
C GLU A 621 21.71 23.27 -19.29
N PRO A 622 21.80 24.42 -19.98
CA PRO A 622 22.96 24.74 -20.79
C PRO A 622 24.19 24.86 -19.87
N LYS A 623 25.23 24.07 -20.16
CA LYS A 623 26.53 24.15 -19.47
C LYS A 623 27.22 25.50 -19.67
#